data_AF-A0A3N7I5I8-F1
#
_entry.id   AF-A0A3N7I5I8-F1
#
_cell.length_a   1.000
_cell.length_b   1.000
_cell.length_c   1.000
_cell.angle_alpha   90.00
_cell.angle_beta   90.00
_cell.angle_gamma   90.00
#
_symmetry.space_group_name_H-M   'P 1'
#
loop_
_entity.id
_entity.type
_entity.pdbx_description
1 polymer ?
#
loop_
_entity_poly.entity_id
_entity_poly.type
_entity_poly.pdbx_seq_one_letter_code
_entity_poly.pdbx_strand_id
1 'polypeptide(L)'
;MSDRSGKSIFAHKQTYSRKGNSKSRSVREIADEAERLDGACPHVASPQPPTILEGMRPSEVIALIEQRITEQNKLLRRLRKEQPDRRDVLRGIRSDTHVMIASVFSFPDPVGDMDQAEYLRWRSDVIAFARDDAARNAAEVLSIVEHLDESHPHVHVLAVPICAEGNMRMDAKRCHEGHREQDRHKDHGWPGSPSRSYKQAMRGWQDRYHAAVGAKHGQARTGPRRRRLDRAAWKAEQERLKAQKEAE
;
A
#
# COMPACT_ATOMS: atom_id res chain seq x y z
N MET A 1 14.10 -11.02 7.36
CA MET A 1 12.91 -11.10 8.23
C MET A 1 12.87 -9.84 9.07
N SER A 2 11.98 -8.89 8.78
CA SER A 2 11.71 -7.82 9.75
C SER A 2 10.54 -8.32 10.57
N ASP A 3 10.84 -8.83 11.74
CA ASP A 3 9.87 -9.18 12.77
C ASP A 3 9.04 -7.92 13.10
N ARG A 4 7.87 -7.82 12.46
CA ARG A 4 6.85 -6.79 12.69
C ARG A 4 5.65 -7.38 13.44
N SER A 5 5.79 -8.59 14.01
CA SER A 5 4.71 -9.41 14.60
C SER A 5 4.03 -8.82 15.86
N GLY A 6 4.21 -7.53 16.16
CA GLY A 6 3.55 -6.87 17.28
C GLY A 6 3.48 -5.35 17.18
N LYS A 7 3.65 -4.75 15.99
CA LYS A 7 3.51 -3.31 15.80
C LYS A 7 2.34 -3.04 14.87
N SER A 8 1.23 -2.55 15.42
CA SER A 8 0.12 -1.98 14.64
C SER A 8 0.67 -0.96 13.64
N ILE A 9 0.44 -1.22 12.36
CA ILE A 9 0.84 -0.35 11.27
C ILE A 9 -0.35 0.56 10.99
N PHE A 10 -0.28 1.81 11.48
CA PHE A 10 -1.32 2.81 11.23
C PHE A 10 -1.76 2.86 9.76
N ALA A 11 -0.81 3.12 8.86
CA ALA A 11 -0.99 2.99 7.42
C ALA A 11 0.37 2.88 6.73
N HIS A 12 0.47 2.01 5.73
CA HIS A 12 1.66 1.86 4.90
C HIS A 12 1.30 1.54 3.45
N LYS A 13 2.06 2.07 2.49
CA LYS A 13 2.05 1.64 1.10
C LYS A 13 3.46 1.49 0.54
N GLN A 14 3.63 0.54 -0.38
CA GLN A 14 4.88 0.24 -1.05
C GLN A 14 4.63 -0.30 -2.46
N THR A 15 5.64 -0.19 -3.33
CA THR A 15 5.59 -0.72 -4.70
C THR A 15 6.39 -2.02 -4.83
N TYR A 16 5.95 -2.93 -5.70
CA TYR A 16 6.53 -4.26 -5.86
C TYR A 16 6.75 -4.62 -7.33
N SER A 17 7.83 -5.35 -7.62
CA SER A 17 8.16 -5.89 -8.94
C SER A 17 7.87 -7.38 -9.01
N ARG A 18 7.86 -7.95 -10.23
CA ARG A 18 7.66 -9.40 -10.39
C ARG A 18 8.78 -10.23 -9.81
N LYS A 19 10.02 -9.76 -9.94
CA LYS A 19 11.21 -10.48 -9.49
C LYS A 19 11.48 -10.34 -7.98
N GLY A 20 11.07 -9.23 -7.37
CA GLY A 20 11.59 -8.86 -6.05
C GLY A 20 13.11 -8.62 -6.07
N ASN A 21 13.72 -8.52 -4.89
CA ASN A 21 15.17 -8.48 -4.65
C ASN A 21 15.48 -8.75 -3.16
N SER A 22 16.76 -8.68 -2.76
CA SER A 22 17.20 -8.91 -1.38
C SER A 22 16.59 -7.98 -0.33
N LYS A 23 15.98 -6.86 -0.73
CA LYS A 23 15.37 -5.86 0.14
C LYS A 23 13.85 -5.74 -0.03
N SER A 24 13.26 -6.40 -1.03
CA SER A 24 11.84 -6.27 -1.35
C SER A 24 11.30 -7.56 -1.93
N ARG A 25 10.13 -7.96 -1.42
CA ARG A 25 9.36 -9.08 -1.96
C ARG A 25 8.90 -8.81 -3.39
N SER A 26 8.51 -9.87 -4.08
CA SER A 26 7.83 -9.87 -5.37
C SER A 26 6.33 -9.64 -5.21
N VAL A 27 5.65 -9.30 -6.32
CA VAL A 27 4.18 -9.21 -6.34
C VAL A 27 3.52 -10.54 -5.93
N ARG A 28 4.10 -11.68 -6.33
CA ARG A 28 3.60 -13.02 -5.99
C ARG A 28 3.68 -13.27 -4.49
N GLU A 29 4.83 -13.04 -3.88
CA GLU A 29 4.99 -13.22 -2.43
C GLU A 29 4.02 -12.34 -1.62
N ILE A 30 3.65 -11.15 -2.11
CA ILE A 30 2.66 -10.28 -1.48
C ILE A 30 1.24 -10.82 -1.68
N ALA A 31 0.89 -11.26 -2.88
CA ALA A 31 -0.41 -11.84 -3.16
C ALA A 31 -0.63 -13.15 -2.39
N ASP A 32 0.38 -14.02 -2.32
CA ASP A 32 0.32 -15.30 -1.62
C ASP A 32 0.13 -15.08 -0.10
N GLU A 33 0.79 -14.08 0.49
CA GLU A 33 0.57 -13.69 1.89
C GLU A 33 -0.82 -13.11 2.11
N ALA A 34 -1.27 -12.23 1.20
CA ALA A 34 -2.62 -11.66 1.25
C ALA A 34 -3.71 -12.74 1.13
N GLU A 35 -3.43 -13.82 0.40
CA GLU A 35 -4.33 -14.96 0.26
C GLU A 35 -4.24 -16.00 1.36
N ARG A 36 -3.30 -15.86 2.30
CA ARG A 36 -3.02 -16.86 3.34
C ARG A 36 -2.70 -18.24 2.74
N LEU A 37 -1.93 -18.26 1.64
CA LEU A 37 -1.43 -19.53 1.09
C LEU A 37 -0.45 -20.20 2.08
N ASP A 38 -0.41 -21.53 2.04
CA ASP A 38 0.45 -22.31 2.92
C ASP A 38 1.92 -21.90 2.79
N GLY A 39 2.59 -21.73 3.93
CA GLY A 39 3.97 -21.23 4.03
C GLY A 39 4.18 -19.74 3.69
N ALA A 40 3.18 -19.02 3.19
CA ALA A 40 3.31 -17.60 2.79
C ALA A 40 3.13 -16.61 3.95
N CYS A 41 2.56 -17.05 5.08
CA CYS A 41 2.24 -16.22 6.24
C CYS A 41 2.79 -16.80 7.58
N PRO A 42 4.11 -17.03 7.71
CA PRO A 42 4.70 -17.73 8.86
C PRO A 42 4.58 -16.98 10.21
N HIS A 43 4.15 -15.71 10.18
CA HIS A 43 3.95 -14.88 11.37
C HIS A 43 2.51 -14.97 11.93
N VAL A 44 1.60 -15.63 11.21
CA VAL A 44 0.20 -15.80 11.61
C VAL A 44 0.04 -17.18 12.24
N ALA A 45 -0.36 -17.21 13.51
CA ALA A 45 -0.38 -18.46 14.28
C ALA A 45 -1.45 -19.45 13.77
N SER A 46 -2.61 -18.94 13.34
CA SER A 46 -3.70 -19.76 12.80
C SER A 46 -4.35 -19.02 11.62
N PRO A 47 -3.74 -19.10 10.43
CA PRO A 47 -4.23 -18.41 9.25
C PRO A 47 -5.67 -18.80 8.93
N GLN A 48 -6.52 -17.81 8.68
CA GLN A 48 -7.88 -18.02 8.21
C GLN A 48 -8.00 -17.66 6.73
N PRO A 49 -8.94 -18.23 5.97
CA PRO A 49 -9.19 -17.79 4.61
C PRO A 49 -9.44 -16.26 4.55
N PRO A 50 -8.83 -15.56 3.59
CA PRO A 50 -9.00 -14.11 3.44
C PRO A 50 -10.45 -13.76 3.08
N THR A 51 -10.96 -12.64 3.60
CA THR A 51 -12.25 -12.09 3.16
C THR A 51 -12.01 -11.05 2.06
N ILE A 52 -12.56 -11.26 0.87
CA ILE A 52 -12.47 -10.30 -0.23
C ILE A 52 -13.59 -9.27 -0.05
N LEU A 53 -13.20 -8.04 0.26
CA LEU A 53 -14.15 -6.93 0.41
C LEU A 53 -14.55 -6.34 -0.94
N GLU A 54 -13.62 -6.28 -1.89
CA GLU A 54 -13.84 -5.75 -3.23
C GLU A 54 -12.87 -6.35 -4.25
N GLY A 55 -13.34 -6.49 -5.50
CA GLY A 55 -12.51 -6.87 -6.63
C GLY A 55 -12.30 -8.38 -6.71
N MET A 56 -11.09 -8.76 -7.09
CA MET A 56 -10.73 -10.16 -7.35
C MET A 56 -9.75 -10.71 -6.30
N ARG A 57 -9.51 -12.02 -6.34
CA ARG A 57 -8.51 -12.65 -5.47
C ARG A 57 -7.10 -12.13 -5.78
N PRO A 58 -6.21 -11.96 -4.79
CA PRO A 58 -4.83 -11.55 -5.04
C PRO A 58 -4.06 -12.36 -6.10
N SER A 59 -4.29 -13.66 -6.22
CA SER A 59 -3.73 -14.56 -7.23
C SER A 59 -4.26 -14.23 -8.64
N GLU A 60 -5.52 -13.84 -8.76
CA GLU A 60 -6.10 -13.35 -10.00
C GLU A 60 -5.52 -11.99 -10.39
N VAL A 61 -5.20 -11.13 -9.41
CA VAL A 61 -4.45 -9.88 -9.67
C VAL A 61 -3.09 -10.20 -10.30
N ILE A 62 -2.38 -11.24 -9.84
CA ILE A 62 -1.12 -11.65 -10.44
C ILE A 62 -1.31 -12.12 -11.89
N ALA A 63 -2.33 -12.93 -12.15
CA ALA A 63 -2.65 -13.37 -13.51
C ALA A 63 -2.93 -12.19 -14.45
N LEU A 64 -3.73 -11.21 -13.99
CA LEU A 64 -4.05 -10.00 -14.75
C LEU A 64 -2.81 -9.13 -15.00
N ILE A 65 -1.91 -8.99 -14.01
CA ILE A 65 -0.63 -8.28 -14.18
C ILE A 65 0.20 -8.93 -15.28
N GLU A 66 0.36 -10.26 -15.27
CA GLU A 66 1.14 -10.97 -16.30
C GLU A 66 0.52 -10.83 -17.70
N GLN A 67 -0.81 -10.91 -17.80
CA GLN A 67 -1.53 -10.68 -19.05
C GLN A 67 -1.28 -9.25 -19.57
N ARG A 68 -1.51 -8.23 -18.74
CA ARG A 68 -1.30 -6.81 -19.11
C ARG A 68 0.13 -6.54 -19.55
N ILE A 69 1.12 -7.10 -18.85
CA ILE A 69 2.54 -6.94 -19.21
C ILE A 69 2.85 -7.60 -20.56
N THR A 70 2.30 -8.79 -20.82
CA THR A 70 2.51 -9.51 -22.07
C THR A 70 1.99 -8.71 -23.25
N GLU A 71 0.74 -8.23 -23.17
CA GLU A 71 0.14 -7.43 -24.24
C GLU A 71 0.86 -6.08 -24.41
N GLN A 72 1.19 -5.41 -23.31
CA GLN A 72 1.89 -4.13 -23.37
C GLN A 72 3.29 -4.27 -23.95
N ASN A 73 4.02 -5.34 -23.65
CA ASN A 73 5.34 -5.61 -24.23
C ASN A 73 5.27 -5.89 -25.75
N LYS A 74 4.22 -6.54 -26.24
CA LYS A 74 3.98 -6.69 -27.69
C LYS A 74 3.79 -5.33 -28.35
N LEU A 75 2.99 -4.46 -27.74
CA LEU A 75 2.77 -3.09 -28.23
C LEU A 75 4.06 -2.26 -28.21
N LEU A 76 4.76 -2.21 -27.08
CA LEU A 76 6.02 -1.47 -26.93
C LEU A 76 7.07 -1.92 -27.94
N ARG A 77 7.17 -3.23 -28.21
CA ARG A 77 8.09 -3.76 -29.23
C ARG A 77 7.74 -3.27 -30.64
N ARG A 78 6.45 -3.19 -30.97
CA ARG A 78 5.97 -2.68 -32.26
C ARG A 78 6.27 -1.20 -32.41
N LEU A 79 5.84 -0.39 -31.44
CA LEU A 79 6.06 1.06 -31.43
C LEU A 79 7.56 1.39 -31.48
N ARG A 80 8.40 0.60 -30.81
CA ARG A 80 9.86 0.81 -30.82
C ARG A 80 10.48 0.61 -32.21
N LYS A 81 9.86 -0.18 -33.10
CA LYS A 81 10.26 -0.32 -34.51
C LYS A 81 9.76 0.84 -35.36
N GLU A 82 8.52 1.26 -35.13
CA GLU A 82 7.85 2.33 -35.88
C GLU A 82 8.36 3.73 -35.51
N GLN A 83 8.86 3.91 -34.28
CA GLN A 83 9.29 5.20 -33.74
C GLN A 83 10.74 5.08 -33.22
N PRO A 84 11.74 4.99 -34.11
CA PRO A 84 13.14 4.78 -33.74
C PRO A 84 13.71 5.91 -32.84
N ASP A 85 13.21 7.14 -32.99
CA ASP A 85 13.64 8.28 -32.18
C ASP A 85 13.16 8.21 -30.72
N ARG A 86 12.18 7.34 -30.41
CA ARG A 86 11.62 7.15 -29.06
C ARG A 86 12.03 5.84 -28.40
N ARG A 87 13.11 5.19 -28.88
CA ARG A 87 13.53 3.86 -28.41
C ARG A 87 13.76 3.73 -26.90
N ASP A 88 14.20 4.79 -26.23
CA ASP A 88 14.53 4.76 -24.80
C ASP A 88 13.29 4.77 -23.89
N VAL A 89 12.24 5.48 -24.31
CA VAL A 89 10.96 5.53 -23.60
C VAL A 89 10.09 4.30 -23.92
N LEU A 90 10.26 3.71 -25.11
CA LEU A 90 9.53 2.51 -25.58
C LEU A 90 10.20 1.18 -25.21
N ARG A 91 11.05 1.17 -24.17
CA ARG A 91 11.62 -0.07 -23.65
C ARG A 91 10.53 -0.94 -23.01
N GLY A 92 10.64 -2.26 -23.15
CA GLY A 92 9.72 -3.21 -22.52
C GLY A 92 9.74 -3.18 -20.99
N ILE A 93 8.64 -3.63 -20.40
CA ILE A 93 8.42 -3.84 -18.97
C ILE A 93 9.21 -5.08 -18.55
N ARG A 94 10.24 -4.86 -17.73
CA ARG A 94 11.14 -5.90 -17.25
C ARG A 94 10.60 -6.56 -15.99
N SER A 95 11.15 -7.70 -15.59
CA SER A 95 10.74 -8.37 -14.34
C SER A 95 11.10 -7.59 -13.07
N ASP A 96 12.08 -6.70 -13.15
CA ASP A 96 12.48 -5.77 -12.08
C ASP A 96 11.68 -4.45 -12.06
N THR A 97 10.84 -4.20 -13.07
CA THR A 97 9.95 -3.03 -13.07
C THR A 97 8.87 -3.24 -12.02
N HIS A 98 8.64 -2.23 -11.17
CA HIS A 98 7.59 -2.29 -10.17
C HIS A 98 6.25 -2.09 -10.89
N VAL A 99 5.28 -2.96 -10.64
CA VAL A 99 4.02 -3.03 -11.39
C VAL A 99 2.80 -3.11 -10.49
N MET A 100 2.98 -3.11 -9.17
CA MET A 100 1.90 -3.15 -8.18
C MET A 100 2.23 -2.23 -7.01
N ILE A 101 1.20 -1.59 -6.46
CA ILE A 101 1.22 -0.88 -5.18
C ILE A 101 0.42 -1.74 -4.21
N ALA A 102 1.01 -2.12 -3.08
CA ALA A 102 0.27 -2.73 -1.98
C ALA A 102 0.20 -1.74 -0.82
N SER A 103 -1.00 -1.56 -0.27
CA SER A 103 -1.25 -0.75 0.92
C SER A 103 -1.84 -1.62 2.03
N VAL A 104 -1.54 -1.29 3.28
CA VAL A 104 -2.12 -1.93 4.47
C VAL A 104 -2.55 -0.86 5.46
N PHE A 105 -3.74 -1.05 6.03
CA PHE A 105 -4.33 -0.21 7.05
C PHE A 105 -4.73 -1.11 8.23
N SER A 106 -4.33 -0.75 9.45
CA SER A 106 -4.70 -1.49 10.66
C SER A 106 -5.74 -0.71 11.47
N PHE A 107 -6.75 -1.40 11.97
CA PHE A 107 -7.69 -0.85 12.95
C PHE A 107 -6.99 -0.68 14.32
N PRO A 108 -7.32 0.33 15.16
CA PRO A 108 -6.57 0.61 16.37
C PRO A 108 -6.89 -0.38 17.49
N ASP A 109 -8.09 -0.96 17.51
CA ASP A 109 -8.52 -1.88 18.55
C ASP A 109 -8.22 -3.33 18.15
N PRO A 110 -7.82 -4.20 19.09
CA PRO A 110 -7.59 -5.62 18.81
C PRO A 110 -8.86 -6.33 18.33
N VAL A 111 -8.70 -7.40 17.55
CA VAL A 111 -9.86 -8.18 17.01
C VAL A 111 -10.81 -8.64 18.12
N GLY A 112 -10.29 -9.02 19.29
CA GLY A 112 -11.10 -9.49 20.42
C GLY A 112 -11.82 -8.39 21.21
N ASP A 113 -11.39 -7.13 21.06
CA ASP A 113 -11.86 -6.01 21.88
C ASP A 113 -12.58 -4.92 21.06
N MET A 114 -12.60 -5.05 19.73
CA MET A 114 -13.15 -4.04 18.84
C MET A 114 -14.67 -3.92 18.92
N ASP A 115 -15.19 -2.70 18.85
CA ASP A 115 -16.60 -2.48 18.55
C ASP A 115 -16.86 -2.83 17.08
N GLN A 116 -17.75 -3.79 16.83
CA GLN A 116 -18.02 -4.29 15.47
C GLN A 116 -18.62 -3.20 14.57
N ALA A 117 -19.53 -2.38 15.09
CA ALA A 117 -20.19 -1.35 14.29
C ALA A 117 -19.20 -0.28 13.84
N GLU A 118 -18.30 0.12 14.73
CA GLU A 118 -17.22 1.05 14.41
C GLU A 118 -16.19 0.45 13.46
N TYR A 119 -15.77 -0.79 13.68
CA TYR A 119 -14.88 -1.48 12.77
C TYR A 119 -15.42 -1.45 11.33
N LEU A 120 -16.72 -1.71 11.16
CA LEU A 120 -17.39 -1.65 9.86
C LEU A 120 -17.43 -0.24 9.27
N ARG A 121 -17.58 0.81 10.09
CA ARG A 121 -17.47 2.22 9.65
C ARG A 121 -16.05 2.54 9.21
N TRP A 122 -15.05 2.20 10.00
CA TRP A 122 -13.63 2.37 9.65
C TRP A 122 -13.28 1.64 8.36
N ARG A 123 -13.71 0.39 8.20
CA ARG A 123 -13.48 -0.41 7.01
C ARG A 123 -14.05 0.25 5.76
N SER A 124 -15.28 0.79 5.87
CA SER A 124 -15.92 1.53 4.77
C SER A 124 -15.13 2.78 4.39
N ASP A 125 -14.67 3.56 5.38
CA ASP A 125 -13.84 4.74 5.17
C ASP A 125 -12.47 4.40 4.56
N VAL A 126 -11.86 3.28 4.96
CA VAL A 126 -10.61 2.78 4.36
C VAL A 126 -10.80 2.41 2.90
N ILE A 127 -11.89 1.70 2.54
CA ILE A 127 -12.20 1.36 1.15
C ILE A 127 -12.35 2.63 0.30
N ALA A 128 -13.12 3.61 0.81
CA ALA A 128 -13.30 4.89 0.12
C ALA A 128 -11.97 5.64 -0.07
N PHE A 129 -11.15 5.71 0.99
CA PHE A 129 -9.82 6.32 0.92
C PHE A 129 -8.90 5.58 -0.06
N ALA A 130 -8.92 4.24 -0.08
CA ALA A 130 -8.08 3.43 -0.95
C ALA A 130 -8.40 3.66 -2.44
N ARG A 131 -9.68 3.76 -2.79
CA ARG A 131 -10.13 4.09 -4.15
C ARG A 131 -9.66 5.50 -4.56
N ASP A 132 -9.86 6.50 -3.70
CA ASP A 132 -9.42 7.88 -3.96
C ASP A 132 -7.89 7.98 -4.06
N ASP A 133 -7.14 7.31 -3.16
CA ASP A 133 -5.67 7.32 -3.19
C ASP A 133 -5.13 6.65 -4.46
N ALA A 134 -5.72 5.54 -4.92
CA ALA A 134 -5.35 4.89 -6.18
C ALA A 134 -5.64 5.81 -7.37
N ALA A 135 -6.85 6.38 -7.45
CA ALA A 135 -7.25 7.27 -8.54
C ALA A 135 -6.34 8.51 -8.63
N ARG A 136 -6.06 9.17 -7.50
CA ARG A 136 -5.10 10.29 -7.41
C ARG A 136 -3.70 9.94 -7.89
N ASN A 137 -3.34 8.66 -7.81
CA ASN A 137 -2.04 8.13 -8.19
C ASN A 137 -2.04 7.43 -9.56
N ALA A 138 -3.09 7.62 -10.38
CA ALA A 138 -3.23 6.98 -11.70
C ALA A 138 -3.07 5.45 -11.65
N ALA A 139 -3.64 4.84 -10.60
CA ALA A 139 -3.74 3.41 -10.40
C ALA A 139 -5.20 3.02 -10.21
N GLU A 140 -5.52 1.75 -10.45
CA GLU A 140 -6.82 1.16 -10.15
C GLU A 140 -6.67 0.13 -9.04
N VAL A 141 -7.64 0.07 -8.14
CA VAL A 141 -7.71 -1.00 -7.12
C VAL A 141 -8.28 -2.24 -7.77
N LEU A 142 -7.58 -3.37 -7.63
CA LEU A 142 -8.03 -4.66 -8.17
C LEU A 142 -8.46 -5.64 -7.08
N SER A 143 -7.97 -5.46 -5.85
CA SER A 143 -8.32 -6.35 -4.73
C SER A 143 -8.24 -5.58 -3.42
N ILE A 144 -9.27 -5.73 -2.59
CA ILE A 144 -9.28 -5.32 -1.19
C ILE A 144 -9.59 -6.55 -0.35
N VAL A 145 -8.67 -6.88 0.56
CA VAL A 145 -8.73 -8.09 1.40
C VAL A 145 -8.70 -7.70 2.87
N GLU A 146 -9.52 -8.37 3.66
CA GLU A 146 -9.61 -8.26 5.11
C GLU A 146 -8.98 -9.48 5.79
N HIS A 147 -8.21 -9.21 6.83
CA HIS A 147 -7.64 -10.19 7.75
C HIS A 147 -8.04 -9.87 9.18
N LEU A 148 -8.61 -10.86 9.88
CA LEU A 148 -9.03 -10.82 11.29
C LEU A 148 -8.31 -11.87 12.14
N ASP A 149 -7.33 -12.56 11.57
CA ASP A 149 -6.54 -13.65 12.15
C ASP A 149 -5.18 -13.18 12.74
N GLU A 150 -5.02 -11.87 12.89
CA GLU A 150 -3.89 -11.22 13.54
C GLU A 150 -4.35 -10.43 14.79
N SER A 151 -3.43 -9.79 15.52
CA SER A 151 -3.78 -9.05 16.75
C SER A 151 -4.76 -7.90 16.50
N HIS A 152 -4.67 -7.25 15.34
CA HIS A 152 -5.56 -6.17 14.92
C HIS A 152 -6.17 -6.51 13.55
N PRO A 153 -7.39 -6.05 13.25
CA PRO A 153 -7.97 -6.11 11.92
C PRO A 153 -7.12 -5.36 10.89
N HIS A 154 -6.82 -6.00 9.76
CA HIS A 154 -6.01 -5.44 8.69
C HIS A 154 -6.79 -5.43 7.37
N VAL A 155 -6.72 -4.31 6.65
CA VAL A 155 -7.21 -4.18 5.28
C VAL A 155 -6.02 -4.02 4.33
N HIS A 156 -5.84 -5.00 3.45
CA HIS A 156 -4.84 -5.04 2.40
C HIS A 156 -5.45 -4.59 1.07
N VAL A 157 -4.78 -3.68 0.37
CA VAL A 157 -5.22 -3.14 -0.92
C VAL A 157 -4.15 -3.39 -1.96
N LEU A 158 -4.53 -4.04 -3.07
CA LEU A 158 -3.67 -4.23 -4.24
C LEU A 158 -4.16 -3.32 -5.37
N ALA A 159 -3.32 -2.35 -5.73
CA ALA A 159 -3.57 -1.42 -6.82
C ALA A 159 -2.50 -1.56 -7.91
N VAL A 160 -2.91 -1.35 -9.17
CA VAL A 160 -2.05 -1.53 -10.35
C VAL A 160 -2.11 -0.26 -11.20
N PRO A 161 -0.97 0.21 -11.76
CA PRO A 161 -0.96 1.40 -12.60
C PRO A 161 -1.89 1.27 -13.81
N ILE A 162 -2.61 2.35 -14.10
CA ILE A 162 -3.39 2.48 -15.33
C ILE A 162 -2.41 2.78 -16.47
N CYS A 163 -2.48 2.02 -17.56
CA CYS A 163 -1.63 2.25 -18.72
C CYS A 163 -2.02 3.57 -19.40
N ALA A 164 -1.08 4.50 -19.51
CA ALA A 164 -1.28 5.82 -20.13
C ALA A 164 -0.02 6.24 -20.89
N GLU A 165 -0.10 7.24 -21.78
CA GLU A 165 1.05 7.70 -22.58
C GLU A 165 2.25 8.11 -21.70
N GLY A 166 2.00 8.79 -20.58
CA GLY A 166 3.04 9.17 -19.61
C GLY A 166 3.58 8.01 -18.75
N ASN A 167 2.98 6.82 -18.82
CA ASN A 167 3.38 5.64 -18.07
C ASN A 167 3.11 4.33 -18.83
N MET A 168 3.51 4.25 -20.10
CA MET A 168 3.26 3.06 -20.94
C MET A 168 3.95 1.78 -20.42
N ARG A 169 4.88 1.93 -19.48
CA ARG A 169 5.56 0.80 -18.82
C ARG A 169 4.83 0.31 -17.58
N MET A 170 3.69 0.91 -17.23
CA MET A 170 2.93 0.64 -16.00
C MET A 170 3.85 0.62 -14.77
N ASP A 171 4.76 1.59 -14.68
CA ASP A 171 5.72 1.68 -13.58
C ASP A 171 5.01 2.20 -12.33
N ALA A 172 4.83 1.32 -11.34
CA ALA A 172 4.16 1.63 -10.10
C ALA A 172 4.88 2.70 -9.27
N LYS A 173 6.19 2.92 -9.48
CA LYS A 173 6.90 4.03 -8.82
C LYS A 173 6.40 5.39 -9.28
N ARG A 174 5.95 5.51 -10.54
CA ARG A 174 5.32 6.74 -11.06
C ARG A 174 3.93 6.98 -10.47
N CYS A 175 3.31 5.93 -9.96
CA CYS A 175 2.01 5.96 -9.26
C CYS A 175 2.19 6.00 -7.73
N HIS A 176 3.34 6.40 -7.21
CA HIS A 176 3.60 6.40 -5.77
C HIS A 176 4.30 7.70 -5.35
N GLU A 177 3.60 8.52 -4.56
CA GLU A 177 4.04 9.86 -4.14
C GLU A 177 5.48 9.93 -3.63
N GLY A 178 5.87 8.99 -2.77
CA GLY A 178 7.25 8.93 -2.27
C GLY A 178 8.28 8.79 -3.38
N HIS A 179 8.03 7.92 -4.35
CA HIS A 179 8.95 7.67 -5.45
C HIS A 179 8.93 8.82 -6.46
N ARG A 180 7.75 9.38 -6.76
CA ARG A 180 7.65 10.57 -7.61
C ARG A 180 8.45 11.75 -7.06
N GLU A 181 8.30 12.07 -5.76
CA GLU A 181 9.05 13.20 -5.17
C GLU A 181 10.55 12.88 -5.04
N GLN A 182 10.92 11.61 -4.88
CA GLN A 182 12.32 11.20 -4.92
C GLN A 182 12.94 11.38 -6.31
N ASP A 183 12.21 11.03 -7.37
CA ASP A 183 12.69 11.19 -8.75
C ASP A 183 12.69 12.67 -9.15
N ARG A 184 11.65 13.43 -8.81
CA ARG A 184 11.61 14.89 -8.97
C ARG A 184 12.80 15.57 -8.31
N HIS A 185 13.17 15.16 -7.09
CA HIS A 185 14.34 15.71 -6.37
C HIS A 185 15.64 15.48 -7.16
N LYS A 186 15.82 14.29 -7.76
CA LYS A 186 16.98 13.99 -8.61
C LYS A 186 16.96 14.80 -9.91
N ASP A 187 15.81 14.87 -10.56
CA ASP A 187 15.66 15.55 -11.85
C ASP A 187 15.94 17.06 -11.73
N HIS A 188 15.60 17.67 -10.60
CA HIS A 188 15.90 19.08 -10.31
C HIS A 188 17.31 19.31 -9.78
N GLY A 189 18.08 18.26 -9.48
CA GLY A 189 19.42 18.37 -8.91
C GLY A 189 19.45 19.04 -7.53
N TRP A 190 18.38 18.91 -6.74
CA TRP A 190 18.30 19.56 -5.43
C TRP A 190 19.36 19.02 -4.46
N PRO A 191 19.93 19.86 -3.58
CA PRO A 191 20.95 19.41 -2.64
C PRO A 191 20.37 18.43 -1.60
N GLY A 192 21.25 17.58 -1.06
CA GLY A 192 20.91 16.60 -0.02
C GLY A 192 20.37 15.27 -0.56
N SER A 193 19.92 14.40 0.36
CA SER A 193 19.47 13.05 -0.01
C SER A 193 18.05 13.06 -0.61
N PRO A 194 17.83 12.47 -1.80
CA PRO A 194 16.48 12.28 -2.38
C PRO A 194 15.51 11.51 -1.47
N SER A 195 16.05 10.67 -0.58
CA SER A 195 15.29 9.96 0.45
C SER A 195 14.56 10.90 1.42
N ARG A 196 15.00 12.16 1.54
CA ARG A 196 14.29 13.19 2.33
C ARG A 196 12.95 13.53 1.70
N SER A 197 12.92 13.79 0.38
CA SER A 197 11.69 14.08 -0.37
C SER A 197 10.73 12.90 -0.35
N TYR A 198 11.24 11.67 -0.51
CA TYR A 198 10.45 10.45 -0.32
C TYR A 198 9.76 10.43 1.04
N LYS A 199 10.53 10.61 2.12
CA LYS A 199 10.01 10.56 3.51
C LYS A 199 9.01 11.67 3.78
N GLN A 200 9.22 12.86 3.21
CA GLN A 200 8.29 13.97 3.35
C GLN A 200 6.95 13.68 2.66
N ALA A 201 6.99 13.19 1.42
CA ALA A 201 5.80 12.80 0.68
C ALA A 201 5.02 11.69 1.40
N MET A 202 5.71 10.67 1.92
CA MET A 202 5.06 9.58 2.67
C MET A 202 4.49 10.04 4.02
N ARG A 203 5.04 11.10 4.64
CA ARG A 203 4.40 11.72 5.81
C ARG A 203 3.09 12.38 5.39
N GLY A 204 3.11 13.17 4.31
CA GLY A 204 1.91 13.79 3.75
C GLY A 204 0.83 12.77 3.40
N TRP A 205 1.18 11.63 2.80
CA TRP A 205 0.23 10.53 2.55
C TRP A 205 -0.43 10.02 3.83
N GLN A 206 0.36 9.74 4.87
CA GLN A 206 -0.18 9.31 6.16
C GLN A 206 -0.99 10.40 6.86
N ASP A 207 -0.64 11.68 6.68
CA ASP A 207 -1.40 12.81 7.23
C ASP A 207 -2.78 12.90 6.55
N ARG A 208 -2.87 12.67 5.24
CA ARG A 208 -4.15 12.59 4.51
C ARG A 208 -5.00 11.41 4.96
N TYR A 209 -4.41 10.23 5.11
CA TYR A 209 -5.12 9.06 5.65
C TYR A 209 -5.66 9.35 7.06
N HIS A 210 -4.85 9.99 7.92
CA HIS A 210 -5.30 10.37 9.26
C HIS A 210 -6.47 11.34 9.23
N ALA A 211 -6.39 12.40 8.42
CA ALA A 211 -7.48 13.38 8.32
C ALA A 211 -8.76 12.78 7.72
N ALA A 212 -8.65 11.88 6.74
CA ALA A 212 -9.81 11.30 6.06
C ALA A 212 -10.48 10.15 6.84
N VAL A 213 -9.67 9.36 7.56
CA VAL A 213 -10.09 8.12 8.23
C VAL A 213 -9.65 8.12 9.68
N GLY A 214 -8.33 8.12 9.93
CA GLY A 214 -7.78 7.80 11.25
C GLY A 214 -8.35 8.63 12.40
N ALA A 215 -8.52 9.94 12.23
CA ALA A 215 -9.01 10.85 13.26
C ALA A 215 -10.43 10.50 13.74
N LYS A 216 -11.35 10.17 12.81
CA LYS A 216 -12.75 9.80 13.10
C LYS A 216 -12.86 8.52 13.92
N HIS A 217 -11.87 7.63 13.77
CA HIS A 217 -11.85 6.31 14.41
C HIS A 217 -10.84 6.27 15.57
N GLY A 218 -10.54 7.41 16.19
CA GLY A 218 -9.67 7.50 17.37
C GLY A 218 -8.22 7.06 17.14
N GLN A 219 -7.75 6.98 15.89
CA GLN A 219 -6.39 6.56 15.60
C GLN A 219 -5.40 7.72 15.82
N ALA A 220 -4.35 7.46 16.59
CA ALA A 220 -3.24 8.40 16.73
C ALA A 220 -2.41 8.45 15.44
N ARG A 221 -2.19 9.65 14.90
CA ARG A 221 -1.30 9.85 13.74
C ARG A 221 0.14 9.39 13.99
N THR A 222 0.65 9.59 15.21
CA THR A 222 2.01 9.23 15.60
C THR A 222 2.00 8.46 16.91
N GLY A 223 2.57 7.25 16.88
CA GLY A 223 2.73 6.43 18.09
C GLY A 223 3.75 6.97 19.10
N PRO A 224 3.78 6.40 20.31
CA PRO A 224 4.46 6.96 21.48
C PRO A 224 5.96 7.04 21.31
N ARG A 225 6.58 6.04 20.67
CA ARG A 225 8.03 6.00 20.42
C ARG A 225 8.52 7.19 19.59
N ARG A 226 7.72 7.67 18.63
CA ARG A 226 8.09 8.82 17.78
C ARG A 226 7.97 10.14 18.55
N ARG A 227 7.03 10.21 19.48
CA ARG A 227 6.83 11.35 20.39
C ARG A 227 7.65 11.25 21.69
N ARG A 228 8.40 10.15 21.89
CA ARG A 228 9.10 9.80 23.13
C ARG A 228 8.20 9.87 24.37
N LEU A 229 6.93 9.50 24.21
CA LEU A 229 5.98 9.42 25.32
C LEU A 229 6.31 8.19 26.16
N ASP A 230 6.23 8.34 27.48
CA ASP A 230 6.20 7.21 28.39
C ASP A 230 4.85 6.47 28.31
N ARG A 231 4.75 5.35 29.03
CA ARG A 231 3.53 4.52 29.02
C ARG A 231 2.30 5.26 29.56
N ALA A 232 2.47 6.11 30.57
CA ALA A 232 1.35 6.82 31.20
C ALA A 232 0.80 7.91 30.28
N ALA A 233 1.68 8.72 29.69
CA ALA A 233 1.32 9.74 28.72
C ALA A 233 0.72 9.14 27.44
N TRP A 234 1.17 7.96 27.02
CA TRP A 234 0.56 7.23 25.91
C TRP A 234 -0.84 6.72 26.25
N LYS A 235 -1.04 6.16 27.45
CA LYS A 235 -2.35 5.71 27.91
C LYS A 235 -3.36 6.87 27.98
N ALA A 236 -2.95 8.02 28.52
CA ALA A 236 -3.78 9.22 28.57
C ALA A 236 -4.16 9.72 27.16
N GLU A 237 -3.26 9.63 26.19
CA GLU A 237 -3.57 9.95 24.79
C GLU A 237 -4.57 8.97 24.18
N GLN A 238 -4.43 7.67 24.44
CA GLN A 238 -5.38 6.66 23.99
C GLN A 238 -6.76 6.89 24.61
N GLU A 239 -6.84 7.21 25.89
CA GLU A 239 -8.09 7.57 26.58
C GLU A 239 -8.71 8.83 25.98
N ARG A 240 -7.91 9.87 25.69
CA ARG A 240 -8.40 11.09 25.03
C ARG A 240 -8.95 10.81 23.63
N LEU A 241 -8.25 10.00 22.84
CA LEU A 241 -8.69 9.62 21.50
C LEU A 241 -9.97 8.77 21.54
N LYS A 242 -10.10 7.89 22.53
CA LYS A 242 -11.32 7.12 22.78
C LYS A 242 -12.49 8.04 23.15
N ALA A 243 -12.27 9.00 24.05
CA ALA A 243 -13.30 9.96 24.43
C ALA A 243 -13.71 10.89 23.26
N GLN A 244 -12.76 11.31 22.41
CA GLN A 244 -13.06 12.10 21.22
C GLN A 244 -13.93 11.32 20.24
N LYS A 245 -13.64 10.03 20.06
CA LYS A 245 -14.41 9.09 19.24
C LYS A 245 -15.82 8.83 19.80
N GLU A 246 -15.99 8.80 21.11
CA GLU A 246 -17.31 8.63 21.76
C GLU A 246 -18.19 9.89 21.65
N ALA A 247 -17.62 11.05 21.32
CA ALA A 247 -18.31 12.33 21.23
C ALA A 247 -18.73 12.74 19.80
N GLU A 248 -18.24 12.05 18.76
CA GLU A 248 -18.62 12.24 17.35
C GLU A 248 -19.76 11.30 16.93
#